data_AF-A0A1J6JZI1-F1
#
_entry.id   AF-A0A1J6JZI1-F1
#
_cell.length_a   1.000
_cell.length_b   1.000
_cell.length_c   1.000
_cell.angle_alpha   90.00
_cell.angle_beta   90.00
_cell.angle_gamma   90.00
#
_symmetry.space_group_name_H-M   'P 1'
#
loop_
_entity.id
_entity.type
_entity.pdbx_description
1 polymer ?
#
loop_
_entity_poly.entity_id
_entity_poly.type
_entity_poly.pdbx_seq_one_letter_code
_entity_poly.pdbx_strand_id
1 'polypeptide(L)'
;MHDIKVQNEIFDLTKKLREYVLGFYILGNTPWVSVDYVLMPINVKEAWHWVLGVLSLHTGCIYIYDSIRSSRHDAVVHKALNSFAVMIPLLLNTTTFYQQRSDITMDKPHFLEKEELSNPFAIISVDNLPQQEKT
;
A
#
# COMPACT_ATOMS: atom_id res chain seq x y z
N MET A 1 -0.13 32.32 4.89
CA MET A 1 -1.25 32.03 3.96
C MET A 1 -0.98 30.80 3.09
N HIS A 2 0.25 30.62 2.57
CA HIS A 2 0.64 29.43 1.82
C HIS A 2 0.62 28.13 2.65
N ASP A 3 1.13 28.18 3.89
CA ASP A 3 1.21 26.99 4.76
C ASP A 3 -0.16 26.43 5.19
N ILE A 4 -1.12 27.33 5.46
CA ILE A 4 -2.50 26.95 5.80
C ILE A 4 -3.18 26.23 4.62
N LYS A 5 -2.90 26.66 3.39
CA LYS A 5 -3.45 26.03 2.19
C LYS A 5 -2.91 24.61 2.02
N VAL A 6 -1.59 24.42 2.17
CA VAL A 6 -0.95 23.10 2.08
C VAL A 6 -1.47 22.16 3.16
N GLN A 7 -1.64 22.65 4.40
CA GLN A 7 -2.20 21.84 5.49
C GLN A 7 -3.64 21.36 5.20
N ASN A 8 -4.48 22.23 4.64
CA ASN A 8 -5.85 21.86 4.26
C ASN A 8 -5.86 20.81 3.13
N GLU A 9 -4.97 20.94 2.13
CA GLU A 9 -4.85 19.96 1.05
C GLU A 9 -4.40 18.59 1.57
N ILE A 10 -3.41 18.55 2.48
CA ILE A 10 -2.96 17.32 3.14
C ILE A 10 -4.10 16.69 3.94
N PHE A 11 -4.85 17.50 4.69
CA PHE A 11 -5.99 17.02 5.48
C PHE A 11 -7.06 16.38 4.59
N ASP A 12 -7.47 17.06 3.52
CA ASP A 12 -8.47 16.56 2.59
C ASP A 12 -8.02 15.27 1.88
N LEU A 13 -6.74 15.21 1.48
CA LEU A 13 -6.16 14.01 0.88
C LEU A 13 -6.18 12.84 1.86
N THR A 14 -5.75 13.07 3.10
CA THR A 14 -5.73 12.06 4.16
C THR A 14 -7.13 11.56 4.47
N LYS A 15 -8.13 12.46 4.50
CA LYS A 15 -9.54 12.09 4.66
C LYS A 15 -10.02 11.15 3.55
N LYS A 16 -9.78 11.50 2.29
CA LYS A 16 -10.16 10.66 1.14
C LYS A 16 -9.50 9.28 1.19
N LEU A 17 -8.21 9.23 1.51
CA LEU A 17 -7.49 7.95 1.65
C LEU A 17 -8.09 7.08 2.78
N ARG A 18 -8.49 7.68 3.91
CA ARG A 18 -9.19 6.96 4.97
C ARG A 18 -10.54 6.42 4.51
N GLU A 19 -11.30 7.20 3.75
CA GLU A 19 -12.59 6.75 3.20
C GLU A 19 -12.43 5.57 2.22
N TYR A 20 -11.31 5.49 1.48
CA TYR A 20 -10.99 4.30 0.67
C TYR A 20 -10.79 3.05 1.53
N VAL A 21 -9.95 3.15 2.57
CA VAL A 21 -9.66 2.04 3.49
C VAL A 21 -10.93 1.59 4.23
N LEU A 22 -11.77 2.54 4.64
CA LEU A 22 -13.03 2.27 5.33
C LEU A 22 -14.16 1.79 4.40
N GLY A 23 -13.96 1.78 3.08
CA GLY A 23 -14.97 1.34 2.12
C GLY A 23 -16.04 2.38 1.78
N PHE A 24 -15.90 3.63 2.22
CA PHE A 24 -16.91 4.69 2.02
C PHE A 24 -16.69 5.54 0.77
N TYR A 25 -15.51 5.48 0.15
CA TYR A 25 -15.17 6.38 -0.96
C TYR A 25 -15.77 5.97 -2.32
N ILE A 26 -15.85 4.66 -2.62
CA ILE A 26 -16.42 4.14 -3.87
C ILE A 26 -17.65 3.29 -3.55
N LEU A 27 -18.70 3.43 -4.36
CA LEU A 27 -19.91 2.61 -4.24
C LEU A 27 -19.58 1.13 -4.49
N GLY A 28 -19.98 0.26 -3.57
CA GLY A 28 -19.71 -1.18 -3.65
C GLY A 28 -18.26 -1.56 -3.30
N ASN A 29 -17.48 -0.65 -2.73
CA ASN A 29 -16.16 -0.99 -2.21
C ASN A 29 -16.27 -1.84 -0.95
N THR A 30 -15.34 -2.78 -0.79
CA THR A 30 -15.23 -3.62 0.40
C THR A 30 -14.26 -2.94 1.39
N PRO A 31 -14.66 -2.67 2.64
CA PRO A 31 -13.76 -2.13 3.65
C PRO A 31 -12.53 -3.03 3.83
N TRP A 32 -11.35 -2.43 3.95
CA TRP A 32 -10.09 -3.18 4.00
C TRP A 32 -10.01 -4.11 5.21
N VAL A 33 -10.72 -3.78 6.30
CA VAL A 33 -10.85 -4.64 7.48
C VAL A 33 -11.47 -6.01 7.14
N SER A 34 -12.22 -6.14 6.06
CA SER A 34 -12.92 -7.37 5.68
C SER A 34 -12.23 -8.20 4.60
N VAL A 35 -11.01 -7.84 4.20
CA VAL A 35 -10.24 -8.56 3.17
C VAL A 35 -8.81 -8.82 3.64
N ASP A 36 -8.16 -9.82 3.06
CA ASP A 36 -6.75 -10.11 3.34
C ASP A 36 -5.81 -9.46 2.31
N TYR A 37 -6.32 -9.20 1.11
CA TYR A 37 -5.54 -8.67 0.00
C TYR A 37 -6.18 -7.45 -0.64
N VAL A 38 -5.33 -6.49 -1.03
CA VAL A 38 -5.73 -5.33 -1.85
C VAL A 38 -4.91 -5.32 -3.13
N LEU A 39 -5.61 -5.32 -4.26
CA LEU A 39 -5.00 -5.23 -5.59
C LEU A 39 -4.83 -3.75 -5.97
N MET A 40 -3.62 -3.39 -6.39
CA MET A 40 -3.23 -2.03 -6.70
C MET A 40 -2.57 -2.00 -8.08
N PRO A 41 -3.31 -1.72 -9.17
CA PRO A 41 -2.69 -1.41 -10.45
C PRO A 41 -1.94 -0.07 -10.32
N ILE A 42 -0.62 -0.08 -10.49
CA ILE A 42 0.25 1.08 -10.27
C ILE A 42 0.91 1.45 -11.59
N ASN A 43 0.69 2.68 -12.04
CA ASN A 43 1.41 3.25 -13.17
C ASN A 43 2.74 3.83 -12.70
N VAL A 44 3.84 3.19 -13.09
CA VAL A 44 5.19 3.69 -12.82
C VAL A 44 5.61 4.57 -13.99
N LYS A 45 5.33 5.88 -13.87
CA LYS A 45 5.57 6.86 -14.95
C LYS A 45 7.00 6.84 -15.47
N GLU A 46 7.99 6.78 -14.59
CA GLU A 46 9.42 6.72 -14.98
C GLU A 46 9.75 5.46 -15.80
N ALA A 47 9.03 4.36 -15.57
CA ALA A 47 9.20 3.10 -16.27
C ALA A 47 8.27 2.94 -17.49
N TRP A 48 7.31 3.86 -17.67
CA TRP A 48 6.26 3.79 -18.70
C TRP A 48 5.55 2.43 -18.69
N HIS A 49 5.38 1.87 -17.49
CA HIS A 49 4.89 0.52 -17.29
C HIS A 49 3.85 0.46 -16.18
N TRP A 50 2.88 -0.43 -16.34
CA TRP A 50 1.91 -0.75 -15.29
C TRP A 50 2.38 -2.02 -14.60
N VAL A 51 2.47 -1.95 -13.27
CA VAL A 51 2.74 -3.11 -12.42
C VAL A 51 1.52 -3.38 -11.56
N LEU A 52 1.34 -4.64 -11.16
CA LEU A 52 0.30 -5.00 -10.19
C LEU A 52 0.95 -5.17 -8.81
N GLY A 53 0.64 -4.26 -7.90
CA GLY A 53 0.90 -4.43 -6.48
C GLY A 53 -0.20 -5.25 -5.82
N VAL A 54 0.16 -6.24 -5.02
CA VAL A 54 -0.76 -6.98 -4.15
C VAL A 54 -0.33 -6.76 -2.71
N LEU A 55 -1.10 -5.96 -1.98
CA LEU A 55 -0.90 -5.75 -0.57
C LEU A 55 -1.52 -6.92 0.21
N SER A 56 -0.70 -7.65 0.96
CA SER A 56 -1.14 -8.55 2.02
C SER A 56 -1.29 -7.77 3.31
N LEU A 57 -2.53 -7.58 3.75
CA LEU A 57 -2.84 -6.84 4.98
C LEU A 57 -2.41 -7.61 6.23
N HIS A 58 -2.52 -8.95 6.19
CA HIS A 58 -2.15 -9.81 7.31
C HIS A 58 -0.63 -9.79 7.56
N THR A 59 0.19 -9.93 6.50
CA THR A 59 1.65 -9.96 6.65
C THR A 59 2.30 -8.57 6.60
N GLY A 60 1.59 -7.54 6.13
CA GLY A 60 2.16 -6.21 5.92
C GLY A 60 3.24 -6.21 4.82
N CYS A 61 2.95 -6.86 3.69
CA CYS A 61 3.86 -6.97 2.55
C CYS A 61 3.17 -6.53 1.26
N ILE A 62 3.91 -5.88 0.37
CA ILE A 62 3.47 -5.53 -0.97
C ILE A 62 4.23 -6.41 -1.97
N TYR A 63 3.50 -7.32 -2.61
CA TYR A 63 4.03 -8.16 -3.68
C TYR A 63 3.91 -7.45 -5.01
N ILE A 64 4.99 -7.38 -5.77
CA ILE A 64 5.04 -6.75 -7.10
C ILE A 64 5.01 -7.83 -8.16
N TYR A 65 3.94 -7.80 -8.95
CA TYR A 65 3.82 -8.56 -10.18
C TYR A 65 4.16 -7.64 -11.35
N ASP A 66 5.33 -7.89 -11.92
CA ASP A 66 5.91 -7.10 -13.00
C ASP A 66 6.16 -7.99 -14.21
N SER A 67 5.62 -7.58 -15.36
CA SER A 67 5.76 -8.31 -16.62
C SER A 67 7.06 -7.96 -17.37
N ILE A 68 7.80 -6.95 -16.90
CA ILE A 68 9.10 -6.56 -17.41
C ILE A 68 10.13 -6.79 -16.31
N ARG A 69 11.24 -7.47 -16.63
CA ARG A 69 12.31 -7.73 -15.66
C ARG A 69 13.65 -7.24 -16.19
N SER A 70 14.24 -6.29 -15.48
CA SER A 70 15.65 -5.90 -15.64
C SER A 70 16.09 -5.10 -14.41
N SER A 71 17.36 -5.19 -14.03
CA SER A 71 17.86 -4.54 -12.80
C SER A 71 17.57 -3.04 -12.72
N ARG A 72 17.67 -2.32 -13.85
CA ARG A 72 17.34 -0.89 -13.93
C ARG A 72 15.84 -0.63 -13.80
N HIS A 73 15.02 -1.44 -14.46
CA HIS A 73 13.56 -1.34 -14.39
C HIS A 73 13.06 -1.63 -12.97
N ASP A 74 13.52 -2.73 -12.40
CA ASP A 74 13.17 -3.18 -11.06
C ASP A 74 13.50 -2.09 -10.02
N ALA A 75 14.66 -1.44 -10.13
CA ALA A 75 15.02 -0.34 -9.23
C ALA A 75 14.08 0.87 -9.33
N VAL A 76 13.62 1.23 -10.53
CA VAL A 76 12.66 2.32 -10.76
C VAL A 76 11.29 1.95 -10.18
N VAL A 77 10.83 0.73 -10.43
CA VAL A 77 9.56 0.21 -9.89
C VAL A 77 9.61 0.18 -8.37
N HIS A 78 10.65 -0.41 -7.77
CA HIS A 78 10.83 -0.44 -6.30
C HIS A 78 10.83 0.96 -5.69
N LYS A 79 11.54 1.92 -6.30
CA LYS A 79 11.56 3.31 -5.84
C LYS A 79 10.17 3.94 -5.86
N ALA A 80 9.37 3.69 -6.90
CA ALA A 80 8.01 4.20 -6.99
C ALA A 80 7.08 3.59 -5.92
N LEU A 81 7.26 2.31 -5.58
CA LEU A 81 6.44 1.64 -4.57
C LEU A 81 6.86 1.93 -3.13
N ASN A 82 8.07 2.43 -2.90
CA ASN A 82 8.55 2.78 -1.56
C ASN A 82 7.62 3.75 -0.83
N SER A 83 7.01 4.72 -1.55
CA SER A 83 6.02 5.63 -0.96
C SER A 83 4.79 4.89 -0.44
N PHE A 84 4.31 3.86 -1.14
CA PHE A 84 3.18 3.05 -0.68
C PHE A 84 3.53 2.23 0.57
N ALA A 85 4.71 1.61 0.56
CA ALA A 85 5.21 0.84 1.70
C ALA A 85 5.27 1.67 3.00
N VAL A 86 5.58 2.97 2.90
CA VAL A 86 5.61 3.88 4.05
C VAL A 86 4.21 4.43 4.38
N MET A 87 3.44 4.87 3.38
CA MET A 87 2.17 5.56 3.61
C MET A 87 1.06 4.65 4.09
N ILE A 88 0.97 3.41 3.60
CA ILE A 88 -0.11 2.49 3.93
C ILE A 88 -0.15 2.16 5.43
N PRO A 89 0.92 1.71 6.09
CA PRO A 89 0.88 1.41 7.52
C PRO A 89 0.51 2.64 8.36
N LEU A 90 1.02 3.82 8.00
CA LEU A 90 0.63 5.09 8.64
C LEU A 90 -0.86 5.36 8.46
N LEU A 91 -1.40 5.20 7.24
CA LEU A 91 -2.82 5.37 6.96
C LEU A 91 -3.67 4.40 7.77
N LEU A 92 -3.31 3.12 7.83
CA LEU A 92 -4.03 2.11 8.63
C LEU A 92 -4.03 2.49 10.12
N ASN A 93 -2.92 3.00 10.65
CA ASN A 93 -2.82 3.45 12.04
C ASN A 93 -3.68 4.70 12.36
N THR A 94 -4.06 5.49 11.35
CA THR A 94 -5.06 6.59 11.51
C THR A 94 -6.52 6.12 11.52
N THR A 95 -6.74 4.80 11.39
CA THR A 95 -8.07 4.18 11.39
C THR A 95 -8.22 3.19 12.54
N THR A 96 -9.39 2.59 12.67
CA THR A 96 -9.66 1.51 13.62
C THR A 96 -9.27 0.13 13.09
N PHE A 97 -8.51 0.05 11.98
CA PHE A 97 -8.16 -1.19 11.28
C PHE A 97 -7.54 -2.25 12.21
N TYR A 98 -6.44 -1.93 12.90
CA TYR A 98 -5.75 -2.87 13.78
C TYR A 98 -6.55 -3.24 15.04
N GLN A 99 -7.49 -2.39 15.46
CA GLN A 99 -8.41 -2.71 16.57
C GLN A 99 -9.46 -3.76 16.16
N GLN A 100 -9.82 -3.78 14.88
CA GLN A 100 -10.82 -4.70 14.33
C GLN A 100 -10.20 -5.98 13.75
N ARG A 101 -8.92 -5.95 13.37
CA ARG A 101 -8.13 -7.10 12.92
C ARG A 101 -7.25 -7.67 14.04
N SER A 102 -7.90 -8.28 15.03
CA SER A 102 -7.21 -8.93 16.15
C SER A 102 -6.31 -10.08 15.69
N ASP A 103 -6.67 -10.75 14.59
CA ASP A 103 -5.87 -11.80 13.94
C ASP A 103 -4.46 -11.32 13.56
N ILE A 104 -4.31 -10.04 13.17
CA ILE A 104 -3.03 -9.46 12.78
C ILE A 104 -2.22 -9.01 14.00
N THR A 105 -2.90 -8.51 15.03
CA THR A 105 -2.25 -7.99 16.24
C THR A 105 -1.89 -9.08 17.25
N MET A 106 -2.51 -10.26 17.19
CA MET A 106 -2.25 -11.39 18.08
C MET A 106 -1.06 -12.27 17.64
N ASP A 107 -0.74 -12.34 16.34
CA ASP A 107 0.41 -13.10 15.82
C ASP A 107 1.77 -12.42 16.08
N LYS A 108 1.74 -11.21 16.66
CA LYS A 108 2.90 -10.46 17.09
C LYS A 108 2.78 -10.30 18.61
N PRO A 109 3.88 -10.45 19.39
CA PRO A 109 3.81 -10.46 20.85
C PRO A 109 3.06 -9.23 21.38
N HIS A 110 2.45 -9.36 22.56
CA HIS A 110 1.52 -8.43 23.22
C HIS A 110 1.99 -6.95 23.38
N PHE A 111 3.10 -6.55 22.77
CA PHE A 111 3.77 -5.26 22.83
C PHE A 111 4.05 -4.64 21.44
N LEU A 112 3.21 -4.86 20.41
CA LEU A 112 3.30 -3.98 19.25
C LEU A 112 2.89 -2.57 19.66
N GLU A 113 3.88 -1.72 19.90
CA GLU A 113 3.66 -0.30 20.07
C GLU A 113 3.13 0.28 18.74
N LYS A 114 2.39 1.40 18.80
CA LYS A 114 1.88 2.09 17.60
C LYS A 114 2.97 2.41 16.57
N GLU A 115 4.20 2.55 17.05
CA GLU A 115 5.40 2.78 16.25
C GLU A 115 5.74 1.57 15.39
N GLU A 116 5.60 0.34 15.91
CA GLU A 116 5.84 -0.88 15.15
C GLU A 116 4.76 -1.16 14.11
N LEU A 117 3.51 -0.78 14.39
CA LEU A 117 2.39 -0.83 13.42
C LEU A 117 2.52 0.21 12.29
N SER A 118 3.38 1.19 12.49
CA SER A 118 3.70 2.24 11.52
C SER A 118 4.95 1.92 10.69
N ASN A 119 5.63 0.79 10.98
CA ASN A 119 6.82 0.38 10.23
C ASN A 119 6.47 0.19 8.75
N PRO A 120 7.36 0.61 7.83
CA PRO A 120 7.17 0.42 6.41
C PRO A 120 6.96 -1.06 6.06
N PHE A 121 6.03 -1.32 5.17
CA PHE A 121 5.79 -2.67 4.66
C PHE A 121 6.95 -3.16 3.78
N ALA A 122 7.22 -4.46 3.84
CA ALA A 122 8.20 -5.05 2.94
C ALA A 122 7.69 -5.04 1.49
N ILE A 123 8.59 -4.79 0.54
CA ILE A 123 8.30 -4.86 -0.89
C ILE A 123 8.99 -6.11 -1.45
N ILE A 124 8.22 -6.98 -2.09
CA ILE A 124 8.69 -8.28 -2.58
C ILE A 124 8.40 -8.39 -4.08
N SER A 125 9.44 -8.49 -4.90
CA SER A 125 9.25 -8.83 -6.32
C SER A 125 8.90 -10.30 -6.47
N VAL A 126 7.86 -10.59 -7.25
CA VAL A 126 7.48 -11.98 -7.57
C VAL A 126 8.26 -12.44 -8.80
N ASP A 127 8.94 -13.58 -8.66
CA ASP A 127 9.72 -14.20 -9.72
C ASP A 127 8.89 -15.21 -10.54
N ASN A 128 9.47 -15.66 -11.67
CA ASN A 128 8.90 -16.69 -12.56
C ASN A 128 7.54 -16.30 -13.19
N LEU A 129 7.33 -15.01 -13.44
CA LEU A 129 6.15 -14.51 -14.13
C LEU A 129 6.30 -14.59 -15.67
N PRO A 130 5.20 -14.78 -16.42
CA PRO A 130 5.21 -14.57 -17.86
C PRO A 130 5.70 -13.15 -18.19
N GLN A 131 6.64 -13.05 -19.13
CA GLN A 131 7.19 -11.76 -19.56
C GLN A 131 6.42 -11.21 -20.75
N GLN A 132 6.18 -9.91 -20.74
CA GLN A 132 5.58 -9.21 -21.88
C GLN A 132 6.54 -9.24 -23.06
N GLU A 133 6.05 -9.63 -24.24
CA GLU A 133 6.84 -9.58 -25.47
C GLU A 133 7.20 -8.13 -25.81
N LYS A 134 8.45 -7.93 -26.23
CA LYS A 134 8.91 -6.63 -26.72
C LYS A 134 8.37 -6.42 -28.13
N THR A 135 7.25 -5.71 -28.25
CA THR A 135 6.80 -5.10 -29.52
C THR A 135 7.74 -4.00 -29.99
#